data_AF-A0A2V7SSA8-F1
#
_entry.id   AF-A0A2V7SSA8-F1
#
_cell.length_a   1.000
_cell.length_b   1.000
_cell.length_c   1.000
_cell.angle_alpha   90.00
_cell.angle_beta   90.00
_cell.angle_gamma   90.00
#
_symmetry.space_group_name_H-M   'P 1'
#
loop_
_entity.id
_entity.type
_entity.pdbx_description
1 polymer ?
#
loop_
_entity_poly.entity_id
_entity_poly.type
_entity_poly.pdbx_seq_one_letter_code
_entity_poly.pdbx_strand_id
1 'polypeptide(L)'
;MPVLAQAQAAPVPAVPPGAQQIAAAVLALPPEFRADARVLGYEAGKRGLVPLREGKGPFTCLASDPAAQGFHVACYHQSLEPFMARGRALRASGVKGDQVDTVRFAEVRAKKLAVPAHPASLYQLFGPPDAFDASSGTAPKAQALYIVYMPNATVASTGLSAKPAEGRMWLMFPGTPKAHIMFEPKM
;
A
#
# COMPACT_ATOMS: atom_id res chain seq x y z
N MET A 1 21.48 22.37 41.89
CA MET A 1 21.75 21.39 40.81
C MET A 1 20.43 21.09 40.12
N PRO A 2 20.25 21.38 38.82
CA PRO A 2 19.01 21.07 38.14
C PRO A 2 19.00 19.57 37.77
N VAL A 3 17.94 18.88 38.16
CA VAL A 3 17.68 17.49 37.79
C VAL A 3 17.28 17.49 36.32
N LEU A 4 18.12 16.92 35.47
CA LEU A 4 17.79 16.65 34.06
C LEU A 4 16.65 15.63 34.02
N ALA A 5 15.46 16.07 33.62
CA ALA A 5 14.35 15.19 33.30
C ALA A 5 14.76 14.33 32.10
N GLN A 6 14.90 13.02 32.32
CA GLN A 6 15.11 12.06 31.25
C GLN A 6 13.82 12.01 30.41
N ALA A 7 13.93 12.38 29.13
CA ALA A 7 12.85 12.18 28.18
C ALA A 7 12.58 10.67 28.07
N GLN A 8 11.42 10.24 28.56
CA GLN A 8 10.95 8.88 28.39
C GLN A 8 10.71 8.66 26.90
N ALA A 9 11.38 7.66 26.31
CA ALA A 9 11.11 7.24 24.95
C ALA A 9 9.64 6.82 24.84
N ALA A 10 8.93 7.36 23.84
CA ALA A 10 7.55 6.96 23.57
C ALA A 10 7.48 5.43 23.37
N PRO A 11 6.46 4.74 23.92
CA PRO A 11 6.32 3.31 23.72
C PRO A 11 6.27 3.01 22.21
N VAL A 12 7.12 2.09 21.76
CA VAL A 12 7.04 1.55 20.40
C VAL A 12 5.69 0.84 20.29
N PRO A 13 4.84 1.19 19.31
CA PRO A 13 3.56 0.51 19.12
C PRO A 13 3.78 -1.00 19.00
N ALA A 14 3.04 -1.78 19.79
CA ALA A 14 3.17 -3.22 19.79
C ALA A 14 2.74 -3.79 18.43
N VAL A 15 3.60 -4.61 17.82
CA VAL A 15 3.29 -5.30 16.56
C VAL A 15 2.18 -6.33 16.83
N PRO A 16 1.04 -6.30 16.12
CA PRO A 16 -0.03 -7.27 16.32
C PRO A 16 0.41 -8.70 15.95
N PRO A 17 -0.22 -9.74 16.50
CA PRO A 17 0.02 -11.12 16.08
C PRO A 17 -0.13 -11.30 14.57
N GLY A 18 0.69 -12.15 13.96
CA GLY A 18 0.69 -12.35 12.50
C GLY A 18 -0.68 -12.74 11.93
N ALA A 19 -1.46 -13.52 12.67
CA ALA A 19 -2.83 -13.88 12.28
C ALA A 19 -3.76 -12.66 12.18
N GLN A 20 -3.65 -11.69 13.10
CA GLN A 20 -4.44 -10.45 13.05
C GLN A 20 -4.00 -9.56 11.88
N GLN A 21 -2.68 -9.46 11.65
CA GLN A 21 -2.15 -8.72 10.51
C GLN A 21 -2.65 -9.31 9.17
N ILE A 22 -2.65 -10.64 9.04
CA ILE A 22 -3.20 -11.34 7.87
C ILE A 22 -4.69 -11.06 7.73
N ALA A 23 -5.47 -11.24 8.81
CA ALA A 23 -6.91 -11.03 8.80
C ALA A 23 -7.27 -9.61 8.34
N ALA A 24 -6.58 -8.59 8.86
CA ALA A 24 -6.81 -7.20 8.49
C ALA A 24 -6.37 -6.90 7.05
N ALA A 25 -5.18 -7.37 6.64
CA ALA A 25 -4.61 -7.04 5.33
C ALA A 25 -5.50 -7.52 4.17
N VAL A 26 -6.05 -8.73 4.27
CA VAL A 26 -6.84 -9.32 3.19
C VAL A 26 -8.22 -8.70 3.05
N LEU A 27 -8.71 -7.91 4.02
CA LEU A 27 -10.00 -7.25 3.93
C LEU A 27 -10.10 -6.29 2.75
N ALA A 28 -8.97 -5.73 2.30
CA ALA A 28 -8.95 -4.88 1.11
C ALA A 28 -9.33 -5.63 -0.17
N LEU A 29 -9.14 -6.95 -0.23
CA LEU A 29 -9.48 -7.74 -1.41
C LEU A 29 -10.96 -8.12 -1.47
N PRO A 30 -11.49 -8.29 -2.70
CA PRO A 30 -12.71 -9.07 -2.93
C PRO A 30 -12.62 -10.46 -2.27
N PRO A 31 -13.72 -10.99 -1.70
CA PRO A 31 -13.72 -12.24 -0.93
C PRO A 31 -13.03 -13.42 -1.62
N GLU A 32 -13.23 -13.57 -2.93
CA GLU A 32 -12.71 -14.65 -3.77
C GLU A 32 -11.17 -14.69 -3.86
N PHE A 33 -10.48 -13.58 -3.57
CA PHE A 33 -9.01 -13.51 -3.61
C PHE A 33 -8.34 -13.61 -2.24
N ARG A 34 -9.10 -13.56 -1.14
CA ARG A 34 -8.54 -13.40 0.22
C ARG A 34 -7.76 -14.61 0.71
N ALA A 35 -8.24 -15.82 0.43
CA ALA A 35 -7.64 -17.05 0.95
C ALA A 35 -6.22 -17.26 0.39
N ASP A 36 -6.03 -16.93 -0.88
CA ASP A 36 -4.82 -17.28 -1.62
C ASP A 36 -3.80 -16.13 -1.72
N ALA A 37 -4.14 -14.92 -1.25
CA ALA A 37 -3.22 -13.79 -1.33
C ALA A 37 -1.94 -14.02 -0.51
N ARG A 38 -0.79 -13.63 -1.07
CA ARG A 38 0.44 -13.46 -0.29
C ARG A 38 0.25 -12.33 0.71
N VAL A 39 0.79 -12.44 1.91
CA VAL A 39 0.74 -11.38 2.92
C VAL A 39 2.12 -11.09 3.45
N LEU A 40 2.52 -9.82 3.38
CA LEU A 40 3.69 -9.28 4.03
C LEU A 40 3.23 -8.42 5.22
N GLY A 41 3.89 -8.54 6.36
CA GLY A 41 3.60 -7.75 7.55
C GLY A 41 4.83 -7.48 8.38
N TYR A 42 4.65 -7.19 9.67
CA TYR A 42 5.72 -6.73 10.55
C TYR A 42 5.99 -7.74 11.65
N GLU A 43 7.23 -7.77 12.13
CA GLU A 43 7.68 -8.60 13.23
C GLU A 43 8.56 -7.75 14.15
N ALA A 44 8.40 -7.92 15.46
CA ALA A 44 9.15 -7.16 16.45
C ALA A 44 10.67 -7.32 16.24
N GLY A 45 11.40 -6.20 16.27
CA GLY A 45 12.86 -6.19 16.07
C GLY A 45 13.34 -6.37 14.64
N LYS A 46 12.46 -6.66 13.67
CA LYS A 46 12.81 -6.71 12.25
C LYS A 46 12.48 -5.39 11.56
N ARG A 47 13.37 -4.96 10.67
CA ARG A 47 13.17 -3.75 9.88
C ARG A 47 12.43 -4.08 8.59
N GLY A 48 11.29 -3.43 8.39
CA GLY A 48 10.49 -3.57 7.18
C GLY A 48 9.61 -4.81 7.18
N LEU A 49 9.02 -5.07 6.01
CA LEU A 49 8.02 -6.12 5.83
C LEU A 49 8.65 -7.50 5.71
N VAL A 50 8.07 -8.49 6.40
CA VAL A 50 8.41 -9.91 6.35
C VAL A 50 7.24 -10.72 5.82
N PRO A 51 7.47 -11.87 5.16
CA PRO A 51 6.37 -12.75 4.75
C PRO A 51 5.67 -13.33 5.99
N LEU A 52 4.35 -13.16 6.05
CA LEU A 52 3.47 -13.79 7.04
C LEU A 52 2.66 -14.94 6.43
N ARG A 53 2.41 -14.87 5.11
CA ARG A 53 1.76 -15.92 4.33
C ARG A 53 2.31 -15.89 2.91
N GLU A 54 2.78 -17.03 2.40
CA GLU A 54 3.32 -17.11 1.03
C GLU A 54 2.23 -16.90 -0.03
N GLY A 55 1.04 -17.46 0.18
CA GLY A 55 -0.06 -17.39 -0.79
C GLY A 55 0.20 -18.20 -2.06
N LYS A 56 -0.83 -18.35 -2.88
CA LYS A 56 -0.78 -19.03 -4.21
C LYS A 56 -1.59 -18.28 -5.27
N GLY A 57 -2.24 -17.18 -4.89
CA GLY A 57 -3.10 -16.37 -5.73
C GLY A 57 -2.37 -15.18 -6.33
N PRO A 58 -3.08 -14.36 -7.11
CA PRO A 58 -2.45 -13.31 -7.91
C PRO A 58 -2.17 -12.02 -7.13
N PHE A 59 -2.45 -11.96 -5.83
CA PHE A 59 -2.33 -10.74 -5.03
C PHE A 59 -1.28 -10.85 -3.94
N THR A 60 -0.57 -9.74 -3.71
CA THR A 60 0.26 -9.51 -2.52
C THR A 60 -0.36 -8.40 -1.69
N CYS A 61 -0.64 -8.69 -0.42
CA CYS A 61 -1.17 -7.78 0.58
C CYS A 61 -0.09 -7.32 1.56
N LEU A 62 -0.14 -6.05 1.95
CA LEU A 62 0.70 -5.45 2.97
C LEU A 62 -0.16 -5.17 4.21
N ALA A 63 0.30 -5.63 5.36
CA ALA A 63 -0.30 -5.30 6.65
C ALA A 63 -0.11 -3.81 6.98
N SER A 64 -0.95 -3.31 7.89
CA SER A 64 -0.83 -1.95 8.41
C SER A 64 0.46 -1.79 9.18
N ASP A 65 1.18 -0.71 8.90
CA ASP A 65 2.40 -0.35 9.62
C ASP A 65 2.05 0.02 11.08
N PRO A 66 2.53 -0.73 12.09
CA PRO A 66 2.27 -0.42 13.48
C PRO A 66 2.79 0.96 13.91
N ALA A 67 3.78 1.50 13.20
CA ALA A 67 4.34 2.83 13.47
C ALA A 67 3.56 3.96 12.78
N ALA A 68 2.59 3.65 11.90
CA ALA A 68 1.77 4.66 11.26
C ALA A 68 0.68 5.21 12.19
N GLN A 69 0.27 6.46 11.94
CA GLN A 69 -0.77 7.15 12.72
C GLN A 69 -2.20 6.65 12.43
N GLY A 70 -2.38 5.72 11.51
CA GLY A 70 -3.71 5.25 11.09
C GLY A 70 -3.64 3.84 10.52
N PHE A 71 -4.80 3.23 10.38
CA PHE A 71 -4.94 1.94 9.71
C PHE A 71 -4.74 2.14 8.21
N HIS A 72 -3.86 1.35 7.59
CA HIS A 72 -3.68 1.33 6.14
C HIS A 72 -3.24 -0.05 5.68
N VAL A 73 -4.05 -0.73 4.88
CA VAL A 73 -3.67 -1.98 4.22
C VAL A 73 -3.81 -1.84 2.72
N ALA A 74 -2.95 -2.52 1.98
CA ALA A 74 -2.94 -2.46 0.52
C ALA A 74 -2.66 -3.83 -0.08
N CYS A 75 -3.48 -4.24 -1.05
CA CYS A 75 -3.28 -5.46 -1.82
C CYS A 75 -3.17 -5.14 -3.31
N TYR A 76 -2.09 -5.54 -3.96
CA TYR A 76 -1.86 -5.31 -5.39
C TYR A 76 -1.67 -6.62 -6.13
N HIS A 77 -2.06 -6.62 -7.40
CA HIS A 77 -1.76 -7.73 -8.30
C HIS A 77 -0.24 -7.92 -8.40
N GLN A 78 0.23 -9.18 -8.40
CA GLN A 78 1.64 -9.56 -8.33
C GLN A 78 2.51 -8.95 -9.43
N SER A 79 1.94 -8.59 -10.59
CA SER A 79 2.67 -7.90 -11.66
C SER A 79 3.19 -6.51 -11.25
N LEU A 80 2.64 -5.90 -10.19
CA LEU A 80 3.11 -4.65 -9.62
C LEU A 80 4.30 -4.83 -8.66
N GLU A 81 4.57 -6.06 -8.21
CA GLU A 81 5.55 -6.29 -7.14
C GLU A 81 6.95 -5.76 -7.44
N PRO A 82 7.52 -5.90 -8.66
CA PRO A 82 8.82 -5.30 -8.96
C PRO A 82 8.86 -3.79 -8.65
N PHE A 83 7.84 -3.06 -9.09
CA PHE A 83 7.72 -1.61 -8.89
C PHE A 83 7.46 -1.22 -7.42
N MET A 84 6.64 -2.01 -6.71
CA MET A 84 6.30 -1.78 -5.31
C MET A 84 7.47 -2.12 -4.39
N ALA A 85 8.08 -3.29 -4.54
CA ALA A 85 9.25 -3.73 -3.80
C ALA A 85 10.41 -2.75 -3.94
N ARG A 86 10.66 -2.24 -5.17
CA ARG A 86 11.70 -1.23 -5.37
C ARG A 86 11.43 0.05 -4.59
N GLY A 87 10.17 0.50 -4.55
CA GLY A 87 9.76 1.66 -3.75
C GLY A 87 9.95 1.44 -2.24
N ARG A 88 9.73 0.21 -1.75
CA ARG A 88 10.00 -0.16 -0.35
C ARG A 88 11.50 -0.18 -0.05
N ALA A 89 12.30 -0.78 -0.93
CA ALA A 89 13.75 -0.86 -0.78
C ALA A 89 14.40 0.54 -0.73
N LEU A 90 13.97 1.46 -1.59
CA LEU A 90 14.46 2.84 -1.60
C LEU A 90 14.13 3.60 -0.31
N ARG A 91 12.92 3.43 0.23
CA ARG A 91 12.54 4.01 1.53
C ARG A 91 13.35 3.41 2.67
N ALA A 92 13.57 2.10 2.65
CA ALA A 92 14.43 1.42 3.61
C ALA A 92 15.90 1.90 3.53
N SER A 93 16.38 2.28 2.35
CA SER A 93 17.71 2.89 2.20
C SER A 93 17.75 4.40 2.52
N GLY A 94 16.65 5.00 2.96
CA GLY A 94 16.59 6.40 3.39
C GLY A 94 16.21 7.41 2.30
N VAL A 95 15.82 6.97 1.10
CA VAL A 95 15.27 7.86 0.07
C VAL A 95 13.88 8.33 0.50
N LYS A 96 13.65 9.65 0.46
CA LYS A 96 12.43 10.28 0.99
C LYS A 96 11.61 10.98 -0.10
N GLY A 97 10.31 11.05 0.11
CA GLY A 97 9.37 11.81 -0.71
C GLY A 97 9.44 11.46 -2.20
N ASP A 98 9.35 12.48 -3.03
CA ASP A 98 9.28 12.37 -4.49
C ASP A 98 10.55 11.77 -5.12
N GLN A 99 11.68 11.75 -4.41
CA GLN A 99 12.92 11.12 -4.90
C GLN A 99 12.75 9.63 -5.15
N VAL A 100 11.84 8.96 -4.41
CA VAL A 100 11.54 7.55 -4.67
C VAL A 100 10.96 7.37 -6.07
N ASP A 101 10.10 8.28 -6.53
CA ASP A 101 9.54 8.23 -7.87
C ASP A 101 10.53 8.66 -8.93
N THR A 102 11.37 9.67 -8.67
CA THR A 102 12.46 10.06 -9.57
C THR A 102 13.36 8.87 -9.91
N VAL A 103 13.83 8.15 -8.89
CA VAL A 103 14.69 6.97 -9.08
C VAL A 103 13.96 5.87 -9.84
N ARG A 104 12.75 5.49 -9.38
CA ARG A 104 11.98 4.43 -10.03
C ARG A 104 11.68 4.75 -11.50
N PHE A 105 11.32 5.99 -11.83
CA PHE A 105 11.00 6.36 -13.21
C PHE A 105 12.22 6.34 -14.11
N ALA A 106 13.39 6.74 -13.60
CA ALA A 106 14.63 6.60 -14.33
C ALA A 106 14.95 5.11 -14.61
N GLU A 107 14.76 4.23 -13.61
CA GLU A 107 14.96 2.79 -13.77
C GLU A 107 13.97 2.16 -14.74
N VAL A 108 12.70 2.59 -14.75
CA VAL A 108 11.71 2.13 -15.75
C VAL A 108 12.10 2.57 -17.15
N ARG A 109 12.49 3.84 -17.36
CA ARG A 109 12.96 4.33 -18.66
C ARG A 109 14.21 3.59 -19.15
N ALA A 110 15.10 3.25 -18.24
CA ALA A 110 16.28 2.43 -18.51
C ALA A 110 15.97 0.92 -18.65
N LYS A 111 14.70 0.50 -18.56
CA LYS A 111 14.24 -0.89 -18.59
C LYS A 111 14.87 -1.79 -17.50
N LYS A 112 15.36 -1.18 -16.41
CA LYS A 112 15.91 -1.86 -15.23
C LYS A 112 14.85 -2.21 -14.19
N LEU A 113 13.73 -1.49 -14.21
CA LEU A 113 12.59 -1.73 -13.33
C LEU A 113 11.35 -2.05 -14.17
N ALA A 114 10.77 -3.23 -13.94
CA ALA A 114 9.54 -3.63 -14.60
C ALA A 114 8.32 -2.90 -14.00
N VAL A 115 7.37 -2.58 -14.87
CA VAL A 115 6.00 -2.18 -14.53
C VAL A 115 5.03 -3.17 -15.19
N PRO A 116 3.77 -3.26 -14.74
CA PRO A 116 2.80 -4.15 -15.36
C PRO A 116 2.64 -3.88 -16.86
N ALA A 117 2.65 -4.96 -17.66
CA ALA A 117 2.38 -4.89 -19.10
C ALA A 117 0.90 -4.66 -19.43
N HIS A 118 0.01 -4.99 -18.51
CA HIS A 118 -1.43 -4.80 -18.59
C HIS A 118 -1.92 -4.03 -17.36
N PRO A 119 -3.12 -3.42 -17.42
CA PRO A 119 -3.72 -2.79 -16.25
C PRO A 119 -3.72 -3.72 -15.04
N ALA A 120 -3.30 -3.22 -13.88
CA ALA A 120 -3.11 -4.03 -12.68
C ALA A 120 -3.83 -3.42 -11.48
N SER A 121 -4.70 -4.21 -10.86
CA SER A 121 -5.50 -3.77 -9.72
C SER A 121 -4.68 -3.62 -8.45
N LEU A 122 -5.05 -2.61 -7.65
CA LEU A 122 -4.62 -2.42 -6.27
C LEU A 122 -5.83 -1.97 -5.46
N TYR A 123 -6.04 -2.60 -4.31
CA TYR A 123 -7.12 -2.33 -3.37
C TYR A 123 -6.53 -1.83 -2.06
N GLN A 124 -7.12 -0.79 -1.48
CA GLN A 124 -6.72 -0.28 -0.18
C GLN A 124 -7.92 -0.19 0.77
N LEU A 125 -7.63 -0.38 2.05
CA LEU A 125 -8.47 0.09 3.13
C LEU A 125 -7.65 0.99 4.04
N PHE A 126 -8.22 2.12 4.44
CA PHE A 126 -7.54 3.08 5.30
C PHE A 126 -8.51 3.78 6.24
N GLY A 127 -8.03 4.25 7.38
CA GLY A 127 -8.89 4.90 8.37
C GLY A 127 -8.16 5.22 9.68
N PRO A 128 -8.90 5.57 10.75
CA PRO A 128 -8.30 5.80 12.06
C PRO A 128 -7.57 4.56 12.60
N PRO A 129 -6.70 4.69 13.61
CA PRO A 129 -5.98 3.56 14.23
C PRO A 129 -6.86 2.39 14.65
N ASP A 130 -8.10 2.67 15.04
CA ASP A 130 -9.09 1.70 15.52
C ASP A 130 -10.07 1.26 14.40
N ALA A 131 -9.69 1.44 13.13
CA ALA A 131 -10.57 1.09 12.02
C ALA A 131 -10.79 -0.41 11.87
N PHE A 132 -9.81 -1.24 12.27
CA PHE A 132 -9.92 -2.69 12.28
C PHE A 132 -10.37 -3.21 13.65
N ASP A 133 -11.45 -3.97 13.67
CA ASP A 133 -11.96 -4.68 14.84
C ASP A 133 -11.56 -6.16 14.77
N ALA A 134 -10.59 -6.54 15.60
CA ALA A 134 -10.08 -7.90 15.65
C ALA A 134 -11.10 -8.93 16.18
N SER A 135 -12.12 -8.49 16.92
CA SER A 135 -13.14 -9.38 17.49
C SER A 135 -14.14 -9.85 16.43
N SER A 136 -14.55 -8.93 15.54
CA SER A 136 -15.41 -9.24 14.41
C SER A 136 -14.65 -9.63 13.14
N GLY A 137 -13.35 -9.31 13.08
CA GLY A 137 -12.54 -9.49 11.87
C GLY A 137 -12.94 -8.55 10.74
N THR A 138 -13.51 -7.39 11.07
CA THR A 138 -14.00 -6.39 10.09
C THR A 138 -13.31 -5.05 10.26
N ALA A 139 -13.44 -4.16 9.27
CA ALA A 139 -12.89 -2.81 9.33
C ALA A 139 -13.95 -1.73 9.10
N PRO A 140 -14.93 -1.56 10.00
CA PRO A 140 -16.14 -0.77 9.74
C PRO A 140 -15.88 0.74 9.62
N LYS A 141 -14.76 1.24 10.19
CA LYS A 141 -14.37 2.66 10.08
C LYS A 141 -13.38 2.91 8.94
N ALA A 142 -13.05 1.89 8.16
CA ALA A 142 -12.14 2.05 7.04
C ALA A 142 -12.89 2.50 5.78
N GLN A 143 -12.26 3.38 5.03
CA GLN A 143 -12.64 3.76 3.67
C GLN A 143 -11.89 2.89 2.67
N ALA A 144 -12.53 2.64 1.53
CA ALA A 144 -11.97 1.86 0.44
C ALA A 144 -11.48 2.77 -0.68
N LEU A 145 -10.30 2.46 -1.20
CA LEU A 145 -9.78 3.06 -2.43
C LEU A 145 -9.42 1.95 -3.42
N TYR A 146 -10.01 2.05 -4.60
CA TYR A 146 -9.78 1.13 -5.71
C TYR A 146 -8.87 1.80 -6.73
N ILE A 147 -7.83 1.07 -7.13
CA ILE A 147 -6.78 1.61 -7.99
C ILE A 147 -6.53 0.64 -9.14
N VAL A 148 -6.37 1.17 -10.35
CA VAL A 148 -5.90 0.40 -11.50
C VAL A 148 -4.67 1.07 -12.07
N TYR A 149 -3.50 0.46 -11.86
CA TYR A 149 -2.25 0.92 -12.46
C TYR A 149 -2.28 0.72 -13.97
N MET A 150 -2.00 1.78 -14.70
CA MET A 150 -1.90 1.80 -16.16
C MET A 150 -0.65 2.60 -16.55
N PRO A 151 0.55 2.01 -16.46
CA PRO A 151 1.80 2.72 -16.69
C PRO A 151 1.79 3.52 -18.00
N ASN A 152 2.18 4.80 -17.91
CA ASN A 152 2.23 5.78 -19.00
C ASN A 152 0.88 6.17 -19.64
N ALA A 153 -0.26 5.74 -19.08
CA ALA A 153 -1.56 6.20 -19.53
C ALA A 153 -1.69 7.72 -19.38
N THR A 154 -2.38 8.35 -20.34
CA THR A 154 -2.66 9.79 -20.37
C THR A 154 -4.16 10.05 -20.36
N VAL A 155 -4.55 11.31 -20.15
CA VAL A 155 -5.94 11.75 -20.31
C VAL A 155 -6.44 11.42 -21.72
N ALA A 156 -5.61 11.65 -22.75
CA ALA A 156 -5.97 11.36 -24.14
C ALA A 156 -6.17 9.86 -24.42
N SER A 157 -5.36 8.98 -23.80
CA SER A 157 -5.47 7.53 -24.04
C SER A 157 -6.60 6.85 -23.26
N THR A 158 -7.15 7.50 -22.23
CA THR A 158 -8.14 6.90 -21.31
C THR A 158 -9.48 7.63 -21.27
N GLY A 159 -9.51 8.91 -21.64
CA GLY A 159 -10.68 9.79 -21.46
C GLY A 159 -10.92 10.22 -20.01
N LEU A 160 -10.07 9.81 -19.05
CA LEU A 160 -10.25 10.14 -17.64
C LEU A 160 -9.65 11.51 -17.30
N SER A 161 -10.39 12.30 -16.54
CA SER A 161 -9.91 13.57 -15.96
C SER A 161 -8.67 13.33 -15.09
N ALA A 162 -7.70 14.24 -15.14
CA ALA A 162 -6.59 14.25 -14.17
C ALA A 162 -6.96 14.88 -12.82
N LYS A 163 -8.16 15.49 -12.73
CA LYS A 163 -8.66 16.14 -11.51
C LYS A 163 -9.58 15.17 -10.75
N PRO A 164 -9.36 14.97 -9.43
CA PRO A 164 -10.26 14.18 -8.62
C PRO A 164 -11.63 14.85 -8.48
N ALA A 165 -12.68 14.05 -8.35
CA ALA A 165 -14.02 14.50 -8.05
C ALA A 165 -14.76 13.38 -7.30
N GLU A 166 -15.59 13.75 -6.33
CA GLU A 166 -16.30 12.81 -5.48
C GLU A 166 -17.16 11.84 -6.32
N GLY A 167 -17.08 10.55 -5.99
CA GLY A 167 -17.82 9.49 -6.68
C GLY A 167 -17.42 9.28 -8.15
N ARG A 168 -16.32 9.88 -8.62
CA ARG A 168 -15.84 9.76 -10.00
C ARG A 168 -14.44 9.21 -10.06
N MET A 169 -14.18 8.44 -11.12
CA MET A 169 -12.83 7.99 -11.44
C MET A 169 -11.98 9.15 -11.97
N TRP A 170 -10.69 9.16 -11.60
CA TRP A 170 -9.71 10.08 -12.20
C TRP A 170 -8.38 9.38 -12.46
N LEU A 171 -7.58 9.95 -13.36
CA LEU A 171 -6.24 9.48 -13.69
C LEU A 171 -5.21 10.26 -12.88
N MET A 172 -4.55 9.59 -11.95
CA MET A 172 -3.46 10.16 -11.18
C MET A 172 -2.13 10.02 -11.93
N PHE A 173 -1.31 11.08 -11.92
CA PHE A 173 0.02 11.12 -12.55
C PHE A 173 0.06 10.70 -14.03
N PRO A 174 -0.77 11.31 -14.90
CA PRO A 174 -0.83 10.97 -16.32
C PRO A 174 0.56 11.07 -16.99
N GLY A 175 0.86 10.13 -17.88
CA GLY A 175 2.10 10.07 -18.66
C GLY A 175 3.32 9.57 -17.88
N THR A 176 3.17 9.16 -16.62
CA THR A 176 4.27 8.64 -15.80
C THR A 176 4.23 7.11 -15.70
N PRO A 177 5.36 6.45 -15.35
CA PRO A 177 5.38 5.01 -15.09
C PRO A 177 4.42 4.54 -13.99
N LYS A 178 3.97 5.44 -13.10
CA LYS A 178 3.00 5.12 -12.05
C LYS A 178 1.59 5.59 -12.38
N ALA A 179 1.29 6.03 -13.59
CA ALA A 179 -0.06 6.48 -13.93
C ALA A 179 -1.10 5.43 -13.52
N HIS A 180 -2.17 5.85 -12.84
CA HIS A 180 -3.18 4.94 -12.32
C HIS A 180 -4.55 5.60 -12.21
N ILE A 181 -5.58 4.82 -12.47
CA ILE A 181 -6.97 5.19 -12.21
C ILE A 181 -7.20 5.08 -10.71
N MET A 182 -7.83 6.09 -10.13
CA MET A 182 -8.29 6.10 -8.76
C MET A 182 -9.81 6.11 -8.75
N PHE A 183 -10.41 5.32 -7.87
CA PHE A 183 -11.83 5.35 -7.56
C PHE A 183 -12.05 5.22 -6.06
N GLU A 184 -12.60 6.29 -5.50
CA GLU A 184 -12.96 6.38 -4.10
C GLU A 184 -14.49 6.55 -4.02
N PRO A 185 -15.23 5.52 -3.57
CA PRO A 185 -16.70 5.56 -3.57
C PRO A 185 -17.28 6.68 -2.70
N LYS A 186 -16.55 7.09 -1.66
CA LYS A 186 -16.86 8.20 -0.76
C LYS A 186 -15.52 8.86 -0.40
N MET A 187 -15.32 10.10 -0.82
CA MET A 187 -14.14 10.91 -0.44
C MET A 187 -14.33 11.58 0.91
#